data_AF-A0A2V6CBK3-F1
#
_entry.id   AF-A0A2V6CBK3-F1
#
_cell.length_a   1.000
_cell.length_b   1.000
_cell.length_c   1.000
_cell.angle_alpha   90.00
_cell.angle_beta   90.00
_cell.angle_gamma   90.00
#
_symmetry.space_group_name_H-M   'P 1'
#
loop_
_entity.id
_entity.type
_entity.pdbx_description
1 polymer ?
#
loop_
_entity_poly.entity_id
_entity_poly.type
_entity_poly.pdbx_seq_one_letter_code
_entity_poly.pdbx_strand_id
1 'polypeptide(L)'
;MTWLRKNLSLVIGGVVALGLLGFAIFFLLTSTRAADEVTAQLSAKTAELKDLTTHDPYPNQENIEAARKEQKKLAEFVQGSRKFFVPVSSFTNVDSAAFKDLLETTISHLENDAEKAGVNLPAKYDFTFAPQRKSLDFAADTLAPLAAQVAEIKAVCEVLFDARVHALTALRRIPVAKDDQGATDYLVGKKAATNTVTGAVLAPYEIQFQGFTAELAAVLEGFYRSPNCFIVRNLDVQTNIVNVAADSSQTIPSYLPYYPPTTLAPGIAPSPEQLMRQRYGRYGGMGPGGGGYGGLGPGRGYYGQPPPVAPTLTPGVFAAPAARKGPETILDERPFKVTMYIEAVRLIERGKAISAK
;
A
#
# COMPACT_ATOMS: atom_id res chain seq x y z
N MET A 1 57.88 38.91 -40.10
CA MET A 1 57.13 37.70 -39.65
C MET A 1 57.56 37.15 -38.26
N THR A 2 58.43 37.82 -37.49
CA THR A 2 58.93 37.30 -36.19
C THR A 2 58.25 37.92 -34.96
N TRP A 3 57.65 39.11 -35.07
CA TRP A 3 56.93 39.76 -33.97
C TRP A 3 55.58 39.11 -33.66
N LEU A 4 54.80 38.79 -34.69
CA LEU A 4 53.50 38.10 -34.56
C LEU A 4 53.64 36.67 -34.01
N ARG A 5 54.75 35.98 -34.33
CA ARG A 5 55.05 34.65 -33.77
C ARG A 5 55.44 34.68 -32.29
N LYS A 6 56.08 35.77 -31.83
CA LYS A 6 56.50 35.92 -30.43
C LYS A 6 55.36 36.38 -29.51
N ASN A 7 54.41 37.17 -30.03
CA ASN A 7 53.27 37.71 -29.29
C ASN A 7 51.92 37.06 -29.65
N LEU A 8 51.97 35.84 -30.20
CA LEU A 8 50.80 35.13 -30.72
C LEU A 8 49.72 34.93 -29.63
N SER A 9 50.13 34.66 -28.39
CA SER A 9 49.24 34.54 -27.23
C SER A 9 48.48 35.83 -26.93
N LEU A 10 49.08 37.00 -27.14
CA LEU A 10 48.46 38.30 -26.89
C LEU A 10 47.45 38.66 -28.01
N VAL A 11 47.74 38.28 -29.26
CA VAL A 11 46.81 38.47 -30.38
C VAL A 11 45.61 37.53 -30.24
N ILE A 12 45.85 36.26 -29.93
CA ILE A 12 44.76 35.29 -29.67
C ILE A 12 43.94 35.73 -28.45
N GLY A 13 44.60 36.14 -27.36
CA GLY A 13 43.95 36.67 -26.17
C GLY A 13 43.10 37.92 -26.45
N GLY A 14 43.59 38.83 -27.29
CA GLY A 14 42.85 40.03 -27.70
C GLY A 14 41.59 39.72 -28.52
N VAL A 15 41.68 38.76 -29.46
CA VAL A 15 40.52 38.33 -30.25
C VAL A 15 39.48 37.62 -29.37
N VAL A 16 39.92 36.77 -28.44
CA VAL A 16 39.03 36.10 -27.48
C VAL A 16 38.36 37.11 -26.55
N ALA A 17 39.11 38.11 -26.06
CA ALA A 17 38.55 39.16 -25.21
C ALA A 17 37.49 39.99 -25.95
N LEU A 18 37.73 40.36 -27.22
CA LEU A 18 36.73 41.06 -28.04
C LEU A 18 35.51 40.19 -28.35
N GLY A 19 35.70 38.88 -28.58
CA GLY A 19 34.60 37.93 -28.77
C GLY A 19 33.71 37.82 -27.54
N LEU A 20 34.31 37.69 -26.34
CA LEU A 20 33.58 37.64 -25.07
C LEU A 20 32.87 38.96 -24.76
N LEU A 21 33.47 40.10 -25.09
CA LEU A 21 32.87 41.41 -24.87
C LEU A 21 31.67 41.63 -25.82
N GLY A 22 31.80 41.25 -27.09
CA GLY A 22 30.68 41.23 -28.03
C GLY A 22 29.54 40.30 -27.60
N PHE A 23 29.87 39.11 -27.10
CA PHE A 23 28.89 38.17 -26.55
C PHE A 23 28.19 38.72 -25.31
N ALA A 24 28.92 39.36 -24.39
CA ALA A 24 28.35 39.97 -23.19
C ALA A 24 27.39 41.12 -23.55
N ILE A 25 27.73 41.97 -24.52
CA ILE A 25 26.84 43.02 -25.02
C ILE A 25 25.58 42.42 -25.65
N PHE A 26 25.73 41.39 -26.49
CA PHE A 26 24.60 40.70 -27.11
C PHE A 26 23.68 40.03 -26.08
N PHE A 27 24.26 39.37 -25.08
CA PHE A 27 23.52 38.74 -23.99
C PHE A 27 22.77 39.76 -23.12
N LEU A 28 23.38 40.92 -22.86
CA LEU A 28 22.74 42.01 -22.09
C LEU A 28 21.57 42.62 -22.88
N LEU A 29 21.73 42.83 -24.19
CA LEU A 29 20.65 43.32 -25.05
C LEU A 29 19.49 42.33 -25.22
N THR A 30 19.78 41.02 -25.22
CA THR A 30 18.72 39.99 -25.33
C THR A 30 18.01 39.75 -24.00
N SER A 31 18.74 39.74 -22.89
CA SER A 31 18.15 39.59 -21.55
C SER A 31 17.31 40.79 -21.12
N THR A 32 17.70 42.01 -21.48
CA THR A 32 16.88 43.22 -21.25
C THR A 32 15.57 43.18 -22.03
N ARG A 33 15.59 42.76 -23.31
CA ARG A 33 14.36 42.57 -24.10
C ARG A 33 13.42 41.52 -23.50
N ALA A 34 13.97 40.38 -23.05
CA ALA A 34 13.19 39.35 -22.39
C ALA A 34 12.60 39.84 -21.05
N ALA A 35 13.36 40.62 -20.29
CA ALA A 35 12.88 41.23 -19.05
C ALA A 35 11.78 42.27 -19.31
N ASP A 36 11.93 43.11 -20.34
CA ASP A 36 10.94 44.10 -20.75
C ASP A 36 9.64 43.44 -21.23
N GLU A 37 9.74 42.35 -22.00
CA GLU A 37 8.58 41.58 -22.45
C GLU A 37 7.82 40.94 -21.28
N VAL A 38 8.53 40.30 -20.34
CA VAL A 38 7.92 39.72 -19.13
C VAL A 38 7.29 40.80 -18.25
N THR A 39 7.93 41.96 -18.12
CA THR A 39 7.40 43.10 -17.36
C THR A 39 6.16 43.70 -18.05
N ALA A 40 6.14 43.77 -19.37
CA ALA A 40 4.99 44.19 -20.15
C ALA A 40 3.80 43.20 -20.01
N GLN A 41 4.07 41.89 -20.04
CA GLN A 41 3.03 40.88 -19.82
C GLN A 41 2.47 40.92 -18.40
N LEU A 42 3.34 41.09 -17.40
CA LEU A 42 2.94 41.13 -16.00
C LEU A 42 2.16 42.41 -15.68
N SER A 43 2.57 43.55 -16.23
CA SER A 43 1.81 44.80 -16.11
C SER A 43 0.46 44.73 -16.86
N ALA A 44 0.41 44.13 -18.05
CA ALA A 44 -0.85 43.90 -18.77
C ALA A 44 -1.80 42.99 -17.98
N LYS A 45 -1.31 41.88 -17.40
CA LYS A 45 -2.11 40.99 -16.55
C LYS A 45 -2.53 41.63 -15.24
N THR A 46 -1.70 42.49 -14.67
CA THR A 46 -2.05 43.26 -13.47
C THR A 46 -3.11 44.32 -13.79
N ALA A 47 -3.04 44.96 -14.96
CA ALA A 47 -4.05 45.90 -15.44
C ALA A 47 -5.38 45.19 -15.73
N GLU A 48 -5.36 44.03 -16.39
CA GLU A 48 -6.53 43.19 -16.64
C GLU A 48 -7.18 42.74 -15.32
N LEU A 49 -6.38 42.27 -14.35
CA LEU A 49 -6.89 41.88 -13.03
C LEU A 49 -7.48 43.08 -12.28
N LYS A 50 -6.81 44.25 -12.33
CA LYS A 50 -7.30 45.48 -11.72
C LYS A 50 -8.61 45.93 -12.37
N ASP A 51 -8.72 45.84 -13.69
CA ASP A 51 -9.94 46.16 -14.43
C ASP A 51 -11.07 45.22 -14.01
N LEU A 52 -10.85 43.90 -14.05
CA LEU A 52 -11.83 42.89 -13.62
C LEU A 52 -12.24 43.02 -12.14
N THR A 53 -11.34 43.49 -11.28
CA THR A 53 -11.60 43.63 -9.83
C THR A 53 -12.32 44.95 -9.51
N THR A 54 -12.13 45.99 -10.32
CA THR A 54 -12.73 47.32 -10.11
C THR A 54 -14.01 47.50 -10.94
N HIS A 55 -14.24 46.67 -11.94
CA HIS A 55 -15.47 46.69 -12.72
C HIS A 55 -16.63 46.24 -11.84
N ASP A 56 -17.53 47.17 -11.54
CA ASP A 56 -18.81 46.86 -10.90
C ASP A 56 -19.74 46.27 -11.98
N PRO A 57 -20.08 44.97 -11.93
CA PRO A 57 -20.94 44.37 -12.95
C PRO A 57 -22.36 44.89 -12.77
N TYR A 58 -22.67 46.03 -13.38
CA TYR A 58 -24.02 46.56 -13.40
C TYR A 58 -24.90 45.65 -14.28
N PRO A 59 -26.09 45.25 -13.83
CA PRO A 59 -26.99 44.42 -14.61
C PRO A 59 -27.57 45.25 -15.78
N ASN A 60 -26.85 45.29 -16.90
CA ASN A 60 -27.39 45.75 -18.17
C ASN A 60 -28.18 44.58 -18.83
N GLN A 61 -29.15 44.92 -19.69
CA GLN A 61 -30.02 43.93 -20.33
C GLN A 61 -29.21 42.85 -21.08
N GLU A 62 -28.10 43.26 -21.71
CA GLU A 62 -27.19 42.40 -22.47
C GLU A 62 -26.45 41.37 -21.59
N ASN A 63 -25.96 41.77 -20.41
CA ASN A 63 -25.30 40.87 -19.45
C ASN A 63 -26.30 39.89 -18.85
N ILE A 64 -27.54 40.32 -18.60
CA ILE A 64 -28.61 39.43 -18.13
C ILE A 64 -28.95 38.39 -19.21
N GLU A 65 -29.03 38.79 -20.47
CA GLU A 65 -29.28 37.89 -21.60
C GLU A 65 -28.11 36.93 -21.84
N ALA A 66 -26.86 37.43 -21.77
CA ALA A 66 -25.65 36.61 -21.83
C ALA A 66 -25.61 35.58 -20.69
N ALA A 67 -25.88 36.01 -19.45
CA ALA A 67 -25.95 35.12 -18.29
C ALA A 67 -27.06 34.07 -18.44
N ARG A 68 -28.24 34.43 -18.96
CA ARG A 68 -29.32 33.46 -19.26
C ARG A 68 -28.91 32.46 -20.33
N LYS A 69 -28.19 32.90 -21.37
CA LYS A 69 -27.68 32.04 -22.43
C LYS A 69 -26.63 31.06 -21.88
N GLU A 70 -25.74 31.52 -21.00
CA GLU A 70 -24.76 30.67 -20.33
C GLU A 70 -25.42 29.69 -19.36
N GLN A 71 -26.42 30.13 -18.57
CA GLN A 71 -27.20 29.24 -17.72
C GLN A 71 -27.89 28.14 -18.53
N LYS A 72 -28.46 28.48 -19.70
CA LYS A 72 -29.07 27.49 -20.59
C LYS A 72 -28.03 26.49 -21.13
N LYS A 73 -26.87 26.98 -21.60
CA LYS A 73 -25.76 26.11 -22.03
C LYS A 73 -25.28 25.19 -20.91
N LEU A 74 -25.14 25.72 -19.69
CA LEU A 74 -24.74 24.94 -18.52
C LEU A 74 -25.80 23.89 -18.17
N ALA A 75 -27.09 24.24 -18.23
CA ALA A 75 -28.18 23.30 -17.97
C ALA A 75 -28.22 22.18 -19.02
N GLU A 76 -28.07 22.51 -20.30
CA GLU A 76 -27.97 21.54 -21.40
C GLU A 76 -26.74 20.64 -21.26
N PHE A 77 -25.58 21.22 -20.91
CA PHE A 77 -24.36 20.48 -20.64
C PHE A 77 -24.56 19.51 -19.47
N VAL A 78 -25.06 19.99 -18.33
CA VAL A 78 -25.34 19.14 -17.16
C VAL A 78 -26.32 18.03 -17.53
N GLN A 79 -27.40 18.32 -18.26
CA GLN A 79 -28.37 17.32 -18.69
C GLN A 79 -27.75 16.29 -19.66
N GLY A 80 -26.89 16.73 -20.57
CA GLY A 80 -26.13 15.86 -21.46
C GLY A 80 -25.16 14.96 -20.69
N SER A 81 -24.40 15.55 -19.76
CA SER A 81 -23.45 14.84 -18.90
C SER A 81 -24.15 13.81 -18.00
N ARG A 82 -25.30 14.15 -17.41
CA ARG A 82 -26.07 13.27 -16.50
C ARG A 82 -26.37 11.89 -17.10
N LYS A 83 -26.50 11.77 -18.42
CA LYS A 83 -26.73 10.48 -19.11
C LYS A 83 -25.58 9.49 -18.91
N PHE A 84 -24.37 9.98 -18.66
CA PHE A 84 -23.18 9.17 -18.45
C PHE A 84 -22.91 8.87 -16.97
N PHE A 85 -23.65 9.50 -16.05
CA PHE A 85 -23.53 9.29 -14.61
C PHE A 85 -24.73 8.47 -14.12
N VAL A 86 -24.70 7.16 -14.32
CA VAL A 86 -25.69 6.26 -13.73
C VAL A 86 -25.29 6.01 -12.28
N PRO A 87 -26.11 6.40 -11.28
CA PRO A 87 -25.82 6.09 -9.89
C PRO A 87 -26.02 4.58 -9.64
N VAL A 88 -25.18 4.01 -8.77
CA VAL A 88 -25.19 2.57 -8.46
C VAL A 88 -26.56 2.10 -7.94
N SER A 89 -27.24 2.91 -7.13
CA SER A 89 -28.64 2.77 -6.72
C SER A 89 -29.05 4.00 -5.88
N SER A 90 -30.27 4.51 -6.06
CA SER A 90 -30.83 5.56 -5.20
C SER A 90 -31.81 4.94 -4.19
N PHE A 91 -31.57 5.20 -2.91
CA PHE A 91 -32.38 4.70 -1.81
C PHE A 91 -32.99 5.90 -1.07
N THR A 92 -34.32 5.96 -0.98
CA THR A 92 -35.03 7.08 -0.33
C THR A 92 -35.84 6.65 0.88
N ASN A 93 -36.38 5.42 0.90
CA ASN A 93 -37.23 4.91 1.97
C ASN A 93 -36.84 3.46 2.31
N VAL A 94 -35.69 3.27 2.95
CA VAL A 94 -35.25 1.96 3.42
C VAL A 94 -35.57 1.87 4.90
N ASP A 95 -36.27 0.82 5.32
CA ASP A 95 -36.49 0.51 6.74
C ASP A 95 -35.36 -0.36 7.29
N SER A 96 -35.26 -0.46 8.61
CA SER A 96 -34.19 -1.23 9.27
C SER A 96 -34.19 -2.70 8.85
N ALA A 97 -35.37 -3.30 8.62
CA ALA A 97 -35.51 -4.69 8.20
C ALA A 97 -35.03 -4.90 6.75
N ALA A 98 -35.48 -4.08 5.79
CA ALA A 98 -35.02 -4.21 4.40
C ALA A 98 -33.54 -3.86 4.25
N PHE A 99 -33.01 -2.90 5.03
CA PHE A 99 -31.57 -2.66 5.04
C PHE A 99 -30.80 -3.87 5.53
N LYS A 100 -31.27 -4.52 6.60
CA LYS A 100 -30.64 -5.71 7.15
C LYS A 100 -30.60 -6.85 6.14
N ASP A 101 -31.74 -7.12 5.52
CA ASP A 101 -31.88 -8.14 4.47
C ASP A 101 -30.98 -7.85 3.26
N LEU A 102 -30.95 -6.58 2.81
CA LEU A 102 -30.07 -6.13 1.73
C LEU A 102 -28.59 -6.34 2.10
N LEU A 103 -28.18 -5.98 3.31
CA LEU A 103 -26.82 -6.12 3.79
C LEU A 103 -26.39 -7.60 3.83
N GLU A 104 -27.19 -8.45 4.46
CA GLU A 104 -26.87 -9.88 4.60
C GLU A 104 -26.85 -10.57 3.23
N THR A 105 -27.86 -10.32 2.40
CA THR A 105 -27.94 -10.86 1.04
C THR A 105 -26.75 -10.42 0.20
N THR A 106 -26.36 -9.14 0.28
CA THR A 106 -25.23 -8.61 -0.49
C THR A 106 -23.91 -9.21 -0.03
N ILE A 107 -23.65 -9.31 1.29
CA ILE A 107 -22.43 -9.92 1.81
C ILE A 107 -22.34 -11.38 1.36
N SER A 108 -23.42 -12.16 1.50
CA SER A 108 -23.44 -13.55 1.04
C SER A 108 -23.23 -13.69 -0.47
N HIS A 109 -23.78 -12.77 -1.27
CA HIS A 109 -23.49 -12.72 -2.71
C HIS A 109 -22.01 -12.45 -2.99
N LEU A 110 -21.41 -11.46 -2.32
CA LEU A 110 -20.01 -11.11 -2.52
C LEU A 110 -19.05 -12.22 -2.09
N GLU A 111 -19.34 -12.92 -0.99
CA GLU A 111 -18.57 -14.10 -0.56
C GLU A 111 -18.64 -15.20 -1.64
N ASN A 112 -19.83 -15.53 -2.13
CA ASN A 112 -20.01 -16.54 -3.16
C ASN A 112 -19.37 -16.15 -4.50
N ASP A 113 -19.45 -14.87 -4.89
CA ASP A 113 -18.90 -14.41 -6.17
C ASP A 113 -17.38 -14.32 -6.12
N ALA A 114 -16.79 -13.98 -4.97
CA ALA A 114 -15.34 -14.09 -4.75
C ALA A 114 -14.86 -15.55 -4.85
N GLU A 115 -15.59 -16.49 -4.23
CA GLU A 115 -15.28 -17.92 -4.30
C GLU A 115 -15.33 -18.43 -5.75
N LYS A 116 -16.38 -18.08 -6.51
CA LYS A 116 -16.50 -18.44 -7.93
C LYS A 116 -15.39 -17.83 -8.79
N ALA A 117 -14.96 -16.60 -8.48
CA ALA A 117 -13.89 -15.91 -9.19
C ALA A 117 -12.48 -16.40 -8.79
N GLY A 118 -12.36 -17.17 -7.70
CA GLY A 118 -11.09 -17.62 -7.15
C GLY A 118 -10.31 -16.52 -6.42
N VAL A 119 -11.00 -15.50 -5.91
CA VAL A 119 -10.41 -14.37 -5.19
C VAL A 119 -10.34 -14.67 -3.70
N ASN A 120 -9.15 -14.56 -3.10
CA ASN A 120 -9.00 -14.77 -1.67
C ASN A 120 -9.54 -13.59 -0.86
N LEU A 121 -10.39 -13.86 0.13
CA LEU A 121 -10.91 -12.89 1.09
C LEU A 121 -10.34 -13.12 2.49
N PRO A 122 -10.28 -12.10 3.36
CA PRO A 122 -9.97 -12.30 4.77
C PRO A 122 -11.00 -13.23 5.44
N ALA A 123 -10.59 -13.93 6.49
CA ALA A 123 -11.52 -14.81 7.20
C ALA A 123 -12.68 -14.00 7.82
N LYS A 124 -13.92 -14.41 7.53
CA LYS A 124 -15.17 -13.75 7.99
C LYS A 124 -15.21 -12.27 7.61
N TYR A 125 -15.03 -11.99 6.32
CA TYR A 125 -14.94 -10.63 5.84
C TYR A 125 -16.31 -9.96 5.72
N ASP A 126 -16.55 -8.93 6.55
CA ASP A 126 -17.82 -8.18 6.57
C ASP A 126 -17.81 -6.95 5.64
N PHE A 127 -16.81 -6.80 4.76
CA PHE A 127 -16.68 -5.68 3.80
C PHE A 127 -16.89 -4.30 4.44
N THR A 128 -16.34 -4.06 5.64
CA THR A 128 -16.49 -2.81 6.45
C THR A 128 -17.87 -2.56 7.06
N PHE A 129 -18.71 -3.58 7.16
CA PHE A 129 -20.04 -3.51 7.78
C PHE A 129 -20.18 -4.38 9.03
N ALA A 130 -19.07 -4.75 9.68
CA ALA A 130 -19.09 -5.61 10.86
C ALA A 130 -20.00 -5.07 12.01
N PRO A 131 -20.04 -3.75 12.31
CA PRO A 131 -20.99 -3.22 13.30
C PRO A 131 -22.44 -3.35 12.84
N GLN A 132 -22.73 -3.03 11.57
CA GLN A 132 -24.09 -3.08 11.01
C GLN A 132 -24.60 -4.53 10.89
N ARG A 133 -23.71 -5.49 10.66
CA ARG A 133 -24.06 -6.92 10.66
C ARG A 133 -24.45 -7.42 12.05
N LYS A 134 -24.02 -6.76 13.13
CA LYS A 134 -24.41 -7.11 14.51
C LYS A 134 -25.61 -6.32 15.02
N SER A 135 -25.88 -5.15 14.45
CA SER A 135 -27.05 -4.34 14.82
C SER A 135 -28.34 -4.80 14.14
N LEU A 136 -29.46 -4.57 14.81
CA LEU A 136 -30.83 -4.71 14.28
C LEU A 136 -31.59 -3.38 14.28
N ASP A 137 -31.06 -2.38 14.99
CA ASP A 137 -31.65 -1.04 15.06
C ASP A 137 -30.69 -0.05 14.41
N PHE A 138 -31.23 0.81 13.56
CA PHE A 138 -30.48 1.75 12.75
C PHE A 138 -31.19 3.10 12.81
N ALA A 139 -30.41 4.16 12.99
CA ALA A 139 -30.96 5.50 12.98
C ALA A 139 -31.48 5.84 11.57
N ALA A 140 -32.70 6.39 11.49
CA ALA A 140 -33.40 6.62 10.22
C ALA A 140 -32.63 7.51 9.24
N ASP A 141 -31.79 8.41 9.74
CA ASP A 141 -30.92 9.30 8.97
C ASP A 141 -29.70 8.59 8.35
N THR A 142 -29.34 7.41 8.85
CA THR A 142 -28.17 6.64 8.39
C THR A 142 -28.53 5.53 7.40
N LEU A 143 -29.79 5.11 7.33
CA LEU A 143 -30.24 3.98 6.49
C LEU A 143 -30.00 4.20 5.00
N ALA A 144 -30.47 5.32 4.43
CA ALA A 144 -30.28 5.63 3.03
C ALA A 144 -28.79 5.74 2.62
N PRO A 145 -27.93 6.49 3.36
CA PRO A 145 -26.51 6.54 3.00
C PRO A 145 -25.80 5.20 3.18
N LEU A 146 -26.14 4.39 4.19
CA LEU A 146 -25.59 3.05 4.38
C LEU A 146 -25.98 2.10 3.24
N ALA A 147 -27.26 2.06 2.85
CA ALA A 147 -27.72 1.23 1.73
C ALA A 147 -26.97 1.57 0.43
N ALA A 148 -26.76 2.86 0.18
CA ALA A 148 -25.99 3.30 -0.98
C ALA A 148 -24.50 2.91 -0.89
N GLN A 149 -23.90 2.90 0.31
CA GLN A 149 -22.53 2.38 0.49
C GLN A 149 -22.45 0.88 0.23
N VAL A 150 -23.45 0.10 0.65
CA VAL A 150 -23.49 -1.34 0.37
C VAL A 150 -23.55 -1.60 -1.14
N ALA A 151 -24.41 -0.87 -1.87
CA ALA A 151 -24.49 -0.98 -3.31
C ALA A 151 -23.18 -0.59 -4.01
N GLU A 152 -22.52 0.48 -3.57
CA GLU A 152 -21.23 0.91 -4.11
C GLU A 152 -20.12 -0.09 -3.86
N ILE A 153 -20.03 -0.63 -2.64
CA ILE A 153 -19.04 -1.66 -2.31
C ILE A 153 -19.30 -2.92 -3.14
N LYS A 154 -20.57 -3.30 -3.34
CA LYS A 154 -20.91 -4.39 -4.24
C LYS A 154 -20.37 -4.15 -5.65
N ALA A 155 -20.66 -3.00 -6.24
CA ALA A 155 -20.19 -2.65 -7.57
C ALA A 155 -18.65 -2.58 -7.68
N VAL A 156 -17.97 -2.10 -6.64
CA VAL A 156 -16.50 -2.10 -6.56
C VAL A 156 -15.97 -3.53 -6.53
N CYS A 157 -16.56 -4.40 -5.69
CA CYS A 157 -16.14 -5.79 -5.57
C CYS A 157 -16.40 -6.60 -6.85
N GLU A 158 -17.53 -6.38 -7.53
CA GLU A 158 -17.82 -6.99 -8.84
C GLU A 158 -16.70 -6.70 -9.85
N VAL A 159 -16.23 -5.45 -9.95
CA VAL A 159 -15.10 -5.08 -10.81
C VAL A 159 -13.81 -5.83 -10.44
N LEU A 160 -13.53 -5.98 -9.15
CA LEU A 160 -12.33 -6.70 -8.68
C LEU A 160 -12.42 -8.20 -8.93
N PHE A 161 -13.60 -8.79 -8.76
CA PHE A 161 -13.84 -10.22 -8.94
C PHE A 161 -13.85 -10.60 -10.42
N ASP A 162 -14.44 -9.76 -11.28
CA ASP A 162 -14.37 -9.91 -12.74
C ASP A 162 -12.93 -9.85 -13.25
N ALA A 163 -12.10 -8.99 -12.65
CA ALA A 163 -10.67 -8.90 -12.93
C ALA A 163 -9.84 -10.06 -12.33
N ARG A 164 -10.47 -10.92 -11.50
CA ARG A 164 -9.86 -12.10 -10.85
C ARG A 164 -8.57 -11.79 -10.09
N VAL A 165 -8.60 -10.73 -9.29
CA VAL A 165 -7.45 -10.37 -8.44
C VAL A 165 -7.08 -11.51 -7.48
N HIS A 166 -5.79 -11.72 -7.22
CA HIS A 166 -5.34 -12.79 -6.32
C HIS A 166 -6.00 -12.75 -4.92
N ALA A 167 -6.07 -11.57 -4.30
CA ALA A 167 -6.70 -11.42 -2.99
C ALA A 167 -7.23 -10.00 -2.76
N LEU A 168 -8.43 -9.86 -2.22
CA LEU A 168 -8.89 -8.61 -1.61
C LEU A 168 -8.42 -8.58 -0.16
N THR A 169 -7.62 -7.59 0.23
CA THR A 169 -6.99 -7.57 1.57
C THR A 169 -7.69 -6.62 2.54
N ALA A 170 -8.07 -5.45 2.06
CA ALA A 170 -8.81 -4.47 2.86
C ALA A 170 -9.65 -3.58 1.95
N LEU A 171 -10.72 -3.05 2.54
CA LEU A 171 -11.59 -2.05 1.96
C LEU A 171 -11.83 -1.04 3.09
N ARG A 172 -11.92 0.24 2.76
CA ARG A 172 -12.29 1.28 3.71
C ARG A 172 -13.32 2.21 3.13
N ARG A 173 -14.32 2.56 3.94
CA ARG A 173 -15.38 3.52 3.60
C ARG A 173 -15.39 4.71 4.56
N ILE A 174 -16.12 5.76 4.22
CA ILE A 174 -16.39 6.85 5.17
C ILE A 174 -17.37 6.35 6.27
N PRO A 175 -17.17 6.77 7.53
CA PRO A 175 -18.12 6.47 8.59
C PRO A 175 -19.43 7.24 8.38
N VAL A 176 -20.56 6.57 8.59
CA VAL A 176 -21.91 7.13 8.44
C VAL A 176 -22.70 6.96 9.73
N ALA A 177 -22.59 5.80 10.38
CA ALA A 177 -23.25 5.52 11.65
C ALA A 177 -22.34 5.86 12.84
N LYS A 178 -22.93 6.05 14.02
CA LYS A 178 -22.17 6.26 15.27
C LYS A 178 -21.29 5.06 15.64
N ASP A 179 -21.70 3.87 15.18
CA ASP A 179 -21.01 2.61 15.40
C ASP A 179 -19.84 2.39 14.43
N ASP A 180 -19.68 3.26 13.42
CA ASP A 180 -18.55 3.23 12.49
C ASP A 180 -17.30 3.82 13.15
N GLN A 181 -16.68 3.02 14.01
CA GLN A 181 -15.47 3.38 14.74
C GLN A 181 -14.28 2.49 14.36
N GLY A 182 -13.09 3.08 14.32
CA GLY A 182 -11.83 2.38 14.03
C GLY A 182 -11.19 2.79 12.70
N ALA A 183 -9.86 2.87 12.68
CA ALA A 183 -9.11 3.31 11.50
C ALA A 183 -8.83 2.18 10.48
N THR A 184 -9.15 0.93 10.81
CA THR A 184 -8.90 -0.23 9.96
C THR A 184 -9.88 -0.28 8.78
N ASP A 185 -11.16 -0.05 9.06
CA ASP A 185 -12.28 -0.20 8.12
C ASP A 185 -12.85 1.14 7.67
N TYR A 186 -12.48 2.24 8.36
CA TYR A 186 -13.03 3.56 8.09
C TYR A 186 -11.97 4.61 7.78
N LEU A 187 -12.28 5.47 6.81
CA LEU A 187 -11.49 6.64 6.44
C LEU A 187 -11.74 7.79 7.42
N VAL A 188 -11.21 7.66 8.64
CA VAL A 188 -11.36 8.67 9.70
C VAL A 188 -10.78 10.01 9.23
N GLY A 189 -11.57 11.08 9.37
CA GLY A 189 -11.18 12.45 8.97
C GLY A 189 -11.50 12.80 7.51
N LYS A 190 -11.91 11.85 6.67
CA LYS A 190 -12.45 12.14 5.33
C LYS A 190 -13.98 12.22 5.37
N LYS A 191 -14.55 13.11 4.56
CA LYS A 191 -16.01 13.30 4.44
C LYS A 191 -16.42 13.23 2.98
N ALA A 192 -17.66 12.83 2.72
CA ALA A 192 -18.23 12.95 1.39
C ALA A 192 -18.27 14.44 0.99
N ALA A 193 -17.76 14.76 -0.21
CA ALA A 193 -17.78 16.11 -0.74
C ALA A 193 -19.00 16.28 -1.64
N THR A 194 -19.82 17.30 -1.37
CA THR A 194 -20.96 17.62 -2.24
C THR A 194 -20.65 18.84 -3.08
N ASN A 195 -20.66 18.68 -4.40
CA ASN A 195 -20.55 19.80 -5.33
C ASN A 195 -21.94 20.42 -5.53
N THR A 196 -22.13 21.64 -5.05
CA THR A 196 -23.41 22.37 -5.10
C THR A 196 -23.84 22.76 -6.52
N VAL A 197 -22.88 22.93 -7.43
CA VAL A 197 -23.13 23.31 -8.83
C VAL A 197 -23.68 22.12 -9.61
N THR A 198 -23.03 20.96 -9.52
CA THR A 198 -23.43 19.75 -10.26
C THR A 198 -24.47 18.91 -9.53
N GLY A 199 -24.59 19.07 -8.20
CA GLY A 199 -25.38 18.21 -7.34
C GLY A 199 -24.75 16.83 -7.13
N ALA A 200 -23.45 16.69 -7.40
CA ALA A 200 -22.72 15.44 -7.25
C ALA A 200 -22.20 15.27 -5.82
N VAL A 201 -22.39 14.09 -5.24
CA VAL A 201 -21.79 13.66 -3.98
C VAL A 201 -20.65 12.70 -4.31
N LEU A 202 -19.46 13.03 -3.85
CA LEU A 202 -18.23 12.25 -4.00
C LEU A 202 -17.99 11.49 -2.70
N ALA A 203 -18.16 10.17 -2.71
CA ALA A 203 -17.90 9.30 -1.58
C ALA A 203 -16.54 8.60 -1.76
N PRO A 204 -15.54 8.89 -0.91
CA PRO A 204 -14.22 8.27 -1.05
C PRO A 204 -14.17 6.86 -0.45
N TYR A 205 -13.46 5.98 -1.15
CA TYR A 205 -13.16 4.61 -0.77
C TYR A 205 -11.65 4.34 -0.93
N GLU A 206 -11.13 3.46 -0.09
CA GLU A 206 -9.77 2.92 -0.24
C GLU A 206 -9.88 1.40 -0.39
N ILE A 207 -9.21 0.85 -1.38
CA ILE A 207 -9.25 -0.56 -1.73
C ILE A 207 -7.81 -1.07 -1.71
N GLN A 208 -7.57 -2.17 -1.01
CA GLN A 208 -6.29 -2.84 -0.97
C GLN A 208 -6.45 -4.27 -1.47
N PHE A 209 -5.77 -4.61 -2.55
CA PHE A 209 -5.78 -5.96 -3.10
C PHE A 209 -4.37 -6.39 -3.51
N GLN A 210 -4.19 -7.69 -3.68
CA GLN A 210 -2.99 -8.28 -4.23
C GLN A 210 -3.30 -8.84 -5.61
N GLY A 211 -2.35 -8.72 -6.52
CA GLY A 211 -2.51 -9.26 -7.86
C GLY A 211 -1.27 -9.07 -8.72
N PHE A 212 -1.43 -9.42 -9.99
CA PHE A 212 -0.41 -9.27 -11.02
C PHE A 212 -0.73 -8.11 -11.97
N THR A 213 0.23 -7.76 -12.84
CA THR A 213 0.12 -6.60 -13.74
C THR A 213 -1.11 -6.68 -14.65
N ALA A 214 -1.43 -7.87 -15.14
CA ALA A 214 -2.61 -8.10 -15.99
C ALA A 214 -3.92 -7.86 -15.22
N GLU A 215 -4.01 -8.31 -13.97
CA GLU A 215 -5.17 -8.11 -13.11
C GLU A 215 -5.35 -6.63 -12.77
N LEU A 216 -4.26 -5.92 -12.45
CA LEU A 216 -4.31 -4.47 -12.21
C LEU A 216 -4.83 -3.71 -13.44
N ALA A 217 -4.37 -4.07 -14.64
CA ALA A 217 -4.85 -3.48 -15.88
C ALA A 217 -6.35 -3.76 -16.09
N ALA A 218 -6.79 -4.99 -15.84
CA ALA A 218 -8.21 -5.38 -15.92
C ALA A 218 -9.07 -4.63 -14.89
N VAL A 219 -8.57 -4.40 -13.67
CA VAL A 219 -9.27 -3.58 -12.65
C VAL A 219 -9.46 -2.14 -13.14
N LEU A 220 -8.40 -1.51 -13.67
CA LEU A 220 -8.48 -0.13 -14.18
C LEU A 220 -9.42 -0.04 -15.40
N GLU A 221 -9.37 -1.02 -16.29
CA GLU A 221 -10.29 -1.13 -17.43
C GLU A 221 -11.74 -1.34 -16.96
N GLY A 222 -11.96 -2.16 -15.93
CA GLY A 222 -13.26 -2.41 -15.34
C GLY A 222 -13.87 -1.16 -14.72
N PHE A 223 -13.08 -0.35 -13.98
CA PHE A 223 -13.55 0.94 -13.47
C PHE A 223 -13.83 1.94 -14.59
N TYR A 224 -13.03 1.95 -15.66
CA TYR A 224 -13.25 2.81 -16.81
C TYR A 224 -14.52 2.45 -17.59
N ARG A 225 -14.83 1.16 -17.72
CA ARG A 225 -16.03 0.65 -18.43
C ARG A 225 -17.27 0.56 -17.57
N SER A 226 -17.14 0.68 -16.26
CA SER A 226 -18.27 0.52 -15.35
C SER A 226 -19.38 1.51 -15.70
N PRO A 227 -20.65 1.08 -15.76
CA PRO A 227 -21.78 2.01 -15.90
C PRO A 227 -21.88 2.95 -14.67
N ASN A 228 -21.32 2.51 -13.55
CA ASN A 228 -21.26 3.25 -12.31
C ASN A 228 -20.08 4.23 -12.35
N CYS A 229 -20.34 5.49 -12.01
CA CYS A 229 -19.29 6.50 -12.09
C CYS A 229 -18.32 6.40 -10.89
N PHE A 230 -17.17 5.78 -11.16
CA PHE A 230 -16.03 5.71 -10.23
C PHE A 230 -14.84 6.50 -10.77
N ILE A 231 -14.23 7.31 -9.91
CA ILE A 231 -13.04 8.08 -10.24
C ILE A 231 -11.86 7.52 -9.44
N VAL A 232 -10.88 6.96 -10.13
CA VAL A 232 -9.60 6.59 -9.50
C VAL A 232 -8.78 7.84 -9.26
N ARG A 233 -8.49 8.16 -8.00
CA ARG A 233 -7.77 9.37 -7.58
C ARG A 233 -6.28 9.15 -7.40
N ASN A 234 -5.93 8.02 -6.79
CA ASN A 234 -4.55 7.69 -6.47
C ASN A 234 -4.38 6.17 -6.45
N LEU A 235 -3.19 5.71 -6.79
CA LEU A 235 -2.83 4.32 -6.94
C LEU A 235 -1.38 4.15 -6.46
N ASP A 236 -1.20 3.32 -5.45
CA ASP A 236 0.09 2.95 -4.88
C ASP A 236 0.33 1.45 -5.11
N VAL A 237 1.48 1.10 -5.68
CA VAL A 237 1.83 -0.29 -6.04
C VAL A 237 3.12 -0.67 -5.33
N GLN A 238 3.03 -1.70 -4.50
CA GLN A 238 4.11 -2.21 -3.68
C GLN A 238 4.48 -3.62 -4.15
N THR A 239 5.61 -3.75 -4.84
CA THR A 239 6.12 -5.00 -5.42
C THR A 239 6.85 -5.89 -4.42
N ASN A 240 7.15 -5.38 -3.23
CA ASN A 240 7.83 -6.13 -2.18
C ASN A 240 6.83 -6.54 -1.09
N ILE A 241 5.97 -7.52 -1.39
CA ILE A 241 5.17 -8.15 -0.34
C ILE A 241 6.05 -9.20 0.35
N VAL A 242 6.54 -8.85 1.54
CA VAL A 242 6.87 -9.87 2.52
C VAL A 242 5.53 -10.40 3.02
N ASN A 243 5.16 -11.62 2.64
CA ASN A 243 4.01 -12.32 3.21
C ASN A 243 4.23 -12.48 4.72
N VAL A 244 3.65 -11.60 5.54
CA VAL A 244 3.65 -11.76 7.02
C VAL A 244 2.56 -12.75 7.46
N ALA A 245 1.79 -13.32 6.54
CA ALA A 245 0.69 -14.25 6.83
C ALA A 245 0.97 -15.66 6.31
N ALA A 246 2.17 -16.21 6.56
CA ALA A 246 2.43 -17.65 6.45
C ALA A 246 3.74 -18.05 7.18
N ASP A 247 4.04 -17.51 8.36
CA ASP A 247 4.98 -18.20 9.26
C ASP A 247 4.90 -17.71 10.71
N SER A 248 4.04 -18.33 11.50
CA SER A 248 4.16 -18.29 12.98
C SER A 248 5.08 -19.40 13.50
N SER A 249 6.00 -19.91 12.68
CA SER A 249 6.89 -21.01 13.06
C SER A 249 8.25 -20.97 12.35
N GLN A 250 8.85 -19.80 12.15
CA GLN A 250 10.27 -19.73 11.80
C GLN A 250 11.00 -18.75 12.71
N THR A 251 11.58 -19.31 13.77
CA THR A 251 12.73 -18.74 14.47
C THR A 251 13.82 -18.40 13.45
N ILE A 252 14.16 -17.13 13.38
CA ILE A 252 15.28 -16.58 12.59
C ILE A 252 16.58 -17.29 13.03
N PRO A 253 17.31 -18.01 12.16
CA PRO A 253 18.62 -18.52 12.52
C PRO A 253 19.63 -17.36 12.47
N SER A 254 19.96 -16.84 13.65
CA SER A 254 21.10 -15.95 13.86
C SER A 254 22.41 -16.67 13.52
N TYR A 255 23.11 -16.22 12.47
CA TYR A 255 24.48 -16.64 12.18
C TYR A 255 25.42 -16.11 13.28
N LEU A 256 25.76 -16.96 14.24
CA LEU A 256 26.93 -16.79 15.10
C LEU A 256 27.88 -17.98 14.86
N PRO A 257 29.19 -17.75 14.63
CA PRO A 257 30.14 -18.82 14.39
C PRO A 257 30.35 -19.65 15.66
N TYR A 258 30.04 -20.95 15.56
CA TYR A 258 30.14 -21.94 16.63
C TYR A 258 31.55 -22.55 16.68
N TYR A 259 32.24 -22.42 17.82
CA TYR A 259 33.40 -23.23 18.17
C TYR A 259 32.92 -24.57 18.76
N PRO A 260 33.47 -25.73 18.34
CA PRO A 260 33.00 -27.02 18.85
C PRO A 260 33.50 -27.26 20.29
N PRO A 261 32.60 -27.58 21.24
CA PRO A 261 33.02 -28.08 22.55
C PRO A 261 33.28 -29.58 22.50
N THR A 262 34.32 -29.96 23.23
CA THR A 262 34.78 -31.32 23.51
C THR A 262 33.70 -32.18 24.16
N THR A 263 33.60 -33.42 23.68
CA THR A 263 32.68 -34.46 24.16
C THR A 263 33.04 -34.94 25.57
N LEU A 264 32.09 -34.85 26.51
CA LEU A 264 32.13 -35.56 27.79
C LEU A 264 30.81 -36.33 27.98
N ALA A 265 30.95 -37.61 28.32
CA ALA A 265 29.91 -38.63 28.43
C ALA A 265 28.84 -38.31 29.51
N PRO A 266 27.62 -38.85 29.39
CA PRO A 266 26.50 -38.53 30.29
C PRO A 266 26.69 -39.11 31.70
N GLY A 267 26.81 -38.22 32.69
CA GLY A 267 26.85 -38.53 34.12
C GLY A 267 25.52 -38.26 34.82
N ILE A 268 25.18 -39.17 35.74
CA ILE A 268 24.00 -39.22 36.61
C ILE A 268 23.81 -37.91 37.39
N ALA A 269 22.58 -37.37 37.40
CA ALA A 269 22.26 -36.17 38.17
C ALA A 269 22.32 -36.43 39.69
N PRO A 270 23.00 -35.58 40.48
CA PRO A 270 23.12 -35.76 41.93
C PRO A 270 21.81 -35.45 42.65
N SER A 271 21.54 -36.18 43.73
CA SER A 271 20.29 -36.06 44.50
C SER A 271 20.22 -34.75 45.31
N PRO A 272 19.02 -34.25 45.64
CA PRO A 272 18.82 -32.98 46.34
C PRO A 272 19.55 -32.87 47.69
N GLU A 273 19.84 -34.01 48.33
CA GLU A 273 20.58 -34.08 49.60
C GLU A 273 22.07 -33.71 49.43
N GLN A 274 22.68 -34.04 48.29
CA GLN A 274 24.08 -33.71 47.98
C GLN A 274 24.26 -32.20 47.71
N LEU A 275 23.25 -31.53 47.17
CA LEU A 275 23.24 -30.09 46.93
C LEU A 275 23.08 -29.27 48.21
N MET A 276 22.32 -29.75 49.19
CA MET A 276 22.22 -29.08 50.50
C MET A 276 23.52 -29.18 51.31
N ARG A 277 24.23 -30.30 51.21
CA ARG A 277 25.50 -30.50 51.91
C ARG A 277 26.63 -29.62 51.38
N GLN A 278 26.61 -29.29 50.09
CA GLN A 278 27.53 -28.31 49.48
C GLN A 278 27.24 -26.85 49.87
N ARG A 279 25.99 -26.55 50.28
CA ARG A 279 25.56 -25.18 50.58
C ARG A 279 25.85 -24.73 52.04
N TYR A 280 26.05 -25.67 52.97
CA TYR A 280 26.27 -25.36 54.40
C TYR A 280 27.62 -25.81 55.01
N GLY A 281 28.55 -26.37 54.23
CA GLY A 281 29.81 -26.93 54.76
C GLY A 281 31.06 -26.05 54.68
N ARG A 282 30.96 -24.76 54.32
CA ARG A 282 32.14 -23.92 54.01
C ARG A 282 32.58 -23.05 55.19
N TYR A 283 33.21 -23.63 56.22
CA TYR A 283 34.04 -22.89 57.17
C TYR A 283 35.17 -23.77 57.75
N GLY A 284 36.41 -23.30 57.60
CA GLY A 284 37.63 -23.88 58.18
C GLY A 284 38.17 -25.05 57.36
N GLY A 285 39.43 -25.15 56.99
CA GLY A 285 40.63 -24.46 57.42
C GLY A 285 41.79 -25.40 57.10
N MET A 286 42.93 -24.81 56.72
CA MET A 286 44.28 -25.37 56.86
C MET A 286 44.57 -26.81 56.40
N GLY A 287 45.41 -26.89 55.37
CA GLY A 287 46.73 -27.48 55.56
C GLY A 287 46.90 -29.00 55.44
N PRO A 288 48.16 -29.46 55.34
CA PRO A 288 48.58 -30.42 54.31
C PRO A 288 49.04 -31.76 54.90
N GLY A 289 49.10 -32.80 54.06
CA GLY A 289 49.91 -33.97 54.39
C GLY A 289 49.40 -35.30 53.83
N GLY A 290 50.18 -35.88 52.93
CA GLY A 290 50.98 -37.05 53.29
C GLY A 290 50.31 -38.42 53.30
N GLY A 291 50.89 -39.32 52.49
CA GLY A 291 50.91 -40.78 52.70
C GLY A 291 49.60 -41.49 52.40
N GLY A 292 49.56 -42.65 51.76
CA GLY A 292 50.58 -43.68 51.62
C GLY A 292 49.94 -45.03 51.91
N TYR A 293 50.27 -46.00 51.06
CA TYR A 293 50.25 -47.45 51.28
C TYR A 293 48.96 -48.28 51.21
N GLY A 294 49.11 -49.35 50.42
CA GLY A 294 48.61 -50.71 50.72
C GLY A 294 47.36 -51.10 49.93
N GLY A 295 47.30 -52.19 49.17
CA GLY A 295 48.25 -53.27 48.94
C GLY A 295 47.51 -54.48 48.33
N LEU A 296 48.29 -55.39 47.73
CA LEU A 296 48.04 -56.85 47.56
C LEU A 296 46.84 -57.22 46.65
N GLY A 297 47.01 -57.62 45.38
CA GLY A 297 47.55 -58.92 44.91
C GLY A 297 46.42 -59.98 44.81
N PRO A 298 46.52 -61.13 44.09
CA PRO A 298 47.50 -61.58 43.08
C PRO A 298 46.85 -62.17 41.79
N GLY A 299 47.64 -62.54 40.78
CA GLY A 299 47.16 -63.44 39.72
C GLY A 299 47.93 -63.38 38.39
N ARG A 300 48.88 -64.29 38.21
CA ARG A 300 49.76 -64.47 37.05
C ARG A 300 49.02 -64.99 35.80
N GLY A 301 49.59 -64.75 34.61
CA GLY A 301 49.36 -65.62 33.45
C GLY A 301 49.59 -64.98 32.09
N TYR A 302 50.86 -64.81 31.70
CA TYR A 302 51.31 -64.45 30.35
C TYR A 302 51.08 -65.61 29.38
N TYR A 303 50.41 -65.40 28.23
CA TYR A 303 50.71 -66.07 26.95
C TYR A 303 50.10 -65.30 25.77
N GLY A 304 50.94 -64.93 24.80
CA GLY A 304 50.63 -64.90 23.36
C GLY A 304 49.88 -63.70 22.77
N GLN A 305 50.62 -62.73 22.23
CA GLN A 305 50.13 -61.79 21.22
C GLN A 305 50.05 -62.47 19.84
N PRO A 306 48.91 -62.39 19.11
CA PRO A 306 48.87 -62.57 17.66
C PRO A 306 49.05 -61.22 16.90
N PRO A 307 49.60 -61.25 15.67
CA PRO A 307 49.99 -60.07 14.89
C PRO A 307 48.80 -59.27 14.30
N PRO A 308 49.03 -58.01 13.86
CA PRO A 308 47.96 -57.09 13.49
C PRO A 308 47.25 -57.47 12.19
N VAL A 309 45.93 -57.46 12.21
CA VAL A 309 45.06 -57.59 11.04
C VAL A 309 44.96 -56.24 10.34
N ALA A 310 45.22 -56.23 9.03
CA ALA A 310 45.12 -55.05 8.17
C ALA A 310 43.68 -54.49 8.11
N PRO A 311 43.50 -53.17 7.99
CA PRO A 311 42.17 -52.57 7.87
C PRO A 311 41.52 -52.95 6.54
N THR A 312 40.40 -53.66 6.61
CA THR A 312 39.47 -53.88 5.50
C THR A 312 38.86 -52.56 5.05
N LEU A 313 39.03 -52.22 3.78
CA LEU A 313 38.37 -51.11 3.09
C LEU A 313 36.85 -51.37 3.04
N THR A 314 36.08 -50.55 3.73
CA THR A 314 34.63 -50.43 3.51
C THR A 314 34.35 -49.88 2.10
N PRO A 315 33.43 -50.48 1.32
CA PRO A 315 33.04 -49.93 0.03
C PRO A 315 32.43 -48.54 0.21
N GLY A 316 32.99 -47.56 -0.51
CA GLY A 316 32.51 -46.19 -0.50
C GLY A 316 31.06 -46.11 -0.96
N VAL A 317 30.22 -45.49 -0.13
CA VAL A 317 28.92 -44.97 -0.56
C VAL A 317 29.21 -43.82 -1.51
N PHE A 318 29.04 -44.05 -2.81
CA PHE A 318 29.05 -42.98 -3.79
C PHE A 318 27.90 -42.03 -3.45
N ALA A 319 28.22 -40.81 -3.05
CA ALA A 319 27.24 -39.74 -2.94
C ALA A 319 26.58 -39.56 -4.32
N ALA A 320 25.25 -39.64 -4.36
CA ALA A 320 24.49 -39.33 -5.56
C ALA A 320 24.85 -37.90 -6.03
N PRO A 321 25.05 -37.67 -7.34
CA PRO A 321 25.32 -36.33 -7.84
C PRO A 321 24.15 -35.41 -7.47
N ALA A 322 24.47 -34.22 -6.98
CA ALA A 322 23.49 -33.19 -6.64
C ALA A 322 22.49 -33.03 -7.79
N ALA A 323 21.20 -33.03 -7.44
CA ALA A 323 20.12 -32.81 -8.39
C ALA A 323 20.42 -31.54 -9.21
N ARG A 324 20.43 -31.69 -10.54
CA ARG A 324 20.59 -30.56 -11.45
C ARG A 324 19.49 -29.56 -11.11
N LYS A 325 19.88 -28.33 -10.73
CA LYS A 325 18.95 -27.19 -10.67
C LYS A 325 18.17 -27.18 -11.98
N GLY A 326 16.84 -27.31 -11.88
CA GLY A 326 15.97 -27.07 -13.02
C GLY A 326 16.19 -25.66 -13.57
N PRO A 327 15.64 -25.33 -14.75
CA PRO A 327 15.77 -24.00 -15.33
C PRO A 327 15.39 -22.94 -14.29
N GLU A 328 16.31 -22.03 -13.97
CA GLU A 328 16.02 -20.90 -13.10
C GLU A 328 14.99 -20.03 -13.82
N THR A 329 13.79 -19.94 -13.25
CA THR A 329 12.77 -18.99 -13.68
C THR A 329 13.32 -17.58 -13.43
N ILE A 330 13.74 -16.90 -14.49
CA ILE A 330 14.34 -15.55 -14.43
C ILE A 330 13.29 -14.50 -13.99
N LEU A 331 12.01 -14.86 -14.01
CA LEU A 331 10.87 -14.07 -13.53
C LEU A 331 10.14 -14.84 -12.45
N ASP A 332 10.58 -14.66 -11.21
CA ASP A 332 9.83 -15.07 -10.02
C ASP A 332 8.85 -13.92 -9.71
N GLU A 333 7.81 -13.77 -10.54
CA GLU A 333 6.79 -12.74 -10.32
C GLU A 333 6.01 -13.08 -9.05
N ARG A 334 6.26 -12.30 -8.01
CA ARG A 334 5.41 -12.29 -6.81
C ARG A 334 4.24 -11.36 -7.07
N PRO A 335 3.04 -11.68 -6.55
CA PRO A 335 1.96 -10.71 -6.58
C PRO A 335 2.46 -9.42 -5.92
N PHE A 336 1.95 -8.26 -6.35
CA PHE A 336 2.19 -6.99 -5.69
C PHE A 336 0.95 -6.56 -4.92
N LYS A 337 1.14 -5.75 -3.89
CA LYS A 337 0.04 -5.13 -3.16
C LYS A 337 -0.30 -3.80 -3.82
N VAL A 338 -1.57 -3.60 -4.15
CA VAL A 338 -2.11 -2.35 -4.67
C VAL A 338 -2.95 -1.70 -3.59
N THR A 339 -2.73 -0.40 -3.36
CA THR A 339 -3.65 0.45 -2.59
C THR A 339 -4.20 1.52 -3.52
N MET A 340 -5.51 1.51 -3.73
CA MET A 340 -6.19 2.40 -4.66
C MET A 340 -7.23 3.25 -3.92
N TYR A 341 -7.26 4.54 -4.25
CA TYR A 341 -8.28 5.47 -3.77
C TYR A 341 -9.27 5.76 -4.89
N ILE A 342 -10.54 5.48 -4.63
CA ILE A 342 -11.63 5.70 -5.57
C ILE A 342 -12.65 6.65 -4.95
N GLU A 343 -13.24 7.53 -5.77
CA GLU A 343 -14.43 8.27 -5.41
C GLU A 343 -15.63 7.74 -6.21
N ALA A 344 -16.67 7.30 -5.51
CA ALA A 344 -17.95 7.00 -6.10
C ALA A 344 -18.74 8.30 -6.28
N VAL A 345 -19.22 8.56 -7.50
CA VAL A 345 -19.96 9.77 -7.84
C VAL A 345 -21.45 9.46 -7.86
N ARG A 346 -22.19 10.05 -6.93
CA ARG A 346 -23.66 10.01 -6.90
C ARG A 346 -24.20 11.34 -7.36
N LEU A 347 -25.21 11.34 -8.21
CA LEU A 347 -25.95 12.55 -8.51
C LEU A 347 -27.19 12.62 -7.64
N ILE A 348 -27.34 13.70 -6.88
CA ILE A 348 -28.61 13.99 -6.23
C ILE A 348 -29.55 14.50 -7.33
N GLU A 349 -30.72 13.89 -7.45
CA GLU A 349 -31.81 14.49 -8.21
C GLU A 349 -32.15 15.83 -7.55
N ARG A 350 -32.10 16.94 -8.30
CA ARG A 350 -32.64 18.22 -7.84
C ARG A 350 -34.17 18.09 -7.81
N GLY A 351 -34.69 17.35 -6.83
CA GLY A 351 -36.09 17.03 -6.63
C GLY A 351 -36.58 17.43 -5.25
N LYS A 352 -36.12 18.58 -4.74
CA LYS A 352 -36.66 19.45 -3.69
C LYS A 352 -35.48 20.26 -3.16
N ALA A 353 -35.02 21.23 -3.95
CA ALA A 353 -34.54 22.44 -3.30
C ALA A 353 -35.72 22.91 -2.44
N ILE A 354 -35.56 22.82 -1.13
CA ILE A 354 -36.48 23.39 -0.17
C ILE A 354 -36.78 24.80 -0.69
N SER A 355 -38.06 25.04 -0.96
CA SER A 355 -38.58 26.39 -1.16
C SER A 355 -38.15 27.17 0.07
N ALA A 356 -37.03 27.90 -0.04
CA ALA A 356 -36.67 28.91 0.92
C ALA A 356 -37.81 29.93 0.89
N LYS A 357 -38.58 29.95 1.97
CA LYS A 357 -39.48 31.06 2.28
C LYS A 357 -38.65 32.27 2.68
#